data_AF-A0A529HJ60-F1
#
_entry.id   AF-A0A529HJ60-F1
#
_cell.length_a   1.000
_cell.length_b   1.000
_cell.length_c   1.000
_cell.angle_alpha   90.00
_cell.angle_beta   90.00
_cell.angle_gamma   90.00
#
_symmetry.space_group_name_H-M   'P 1'
#
loop_
_entity.id
_entity.type
_entity.pdbx_description
1 polymer ?
#
loop_
_entity_poly.entity_id
_entity_poly.type
_entity_poly.pdbx_seq_one_letter_code
_entity_poly.pdbx_strand_id
1 'polypeptide(L)' 'RRCLEVQLPYLGPVRGYYTDWTPLDNRPGLFPEDLDKDDPWQFRNILVR' A
#
# COMPACT_ATOMS: atom_id res chain seq x y z
N ARG A 1 -12.11 14.17 -15.81
CA ARG A 1 -13.37 13.43 -16.09
C ARG A 1 -13.34 12.75 -17.46
N ARG A 2 -13.03 13.48 -18.54
CA ARG A 2 -13.03 12.94 -19.91
C ARG A 2 -12.20 11.66 -20.17
N CYS A 3 -11.01 11.53 -19.59
CA CYS A 3 -10.12 10.41 -19.91
C CYS A 3 -10.68 9.05 -19.45
N LEU A 4 -11.12 8.92 -18.19
CA LEU A 4 -11.65 7.66 -17.66
C LEU A 4 -13.00 7.30 -18.28
N GLU A 5 -13.84 8.28 -18.62
CA GLU A 5 -15.11 8.05 -19.33
C GLU A 5 -14.90 7.35 -20.68
N VAL A 6 -13.85 7.73 -21.41
CA VAL A 6 -13.50 7.10 -22.71
C VAL A 6 -12.86 5.73 -22.51
N GLN A 7 -12.07 5.55 -21.44
CA GLN A 7 -11.31 4.32 -21.21
C GLN A 7 -12.10 3.20 -20.52
N LEU A 8 -13.08 3.53 -19.67
CA LEU A 8 -13.83 2.57 -18.84
C LEU A 8 -14.40 1.37 -19.61
N PRO A 9 -14.96 1.51 -20.83
CA PRO A 9 -15.45 0.36 -21.61
C PRO A 9 -14.37 -0.71 -21.90
N TYR A 10 -13.08 -0.35 -21.82
CA TYR A 10 -11.95 -1.21 -22.15
C TYR A 10 -11.16 -1.71 -20.94
N LEU A 11 -11.43 -1.19 -19.73
CA LEU A 11 -10.67 -1.52 -18.52
C LEU A 11 -11.23 -2.74 -17.76
N GLY A 12 -12.37 -3.28 -18.21
CA GLY A 12 -13.10 -4.29 -17.44
C GLY A 12 -13.61 -3.74 -16.10
N PRO A 13 -13.77 -4.58 -15.07
CA PRO A 13 -14.23 -4.13 -13.76
C PRO A 13 -13.20 -3.24 -13.04
N VAL A 14 -13.46 -1.94 -12.97
CA VAL A 14 -12.70 -1.00 -12.15
C VAL A 14 -13.32 -0.91 -10.75
N ARG A 15 -12.61 -1.39 -9.73
CA ARG A 15 -13.11 -1.52 -8.35
C ARG A 15 -12.09 -0.98 -7.34
N GLY A 16 -12.59 -0.32 -6.30
CA GLY A 16 -11.81 0.04 -5.12
C GLY A 16 -12.00 -1.01 -4.03
N TYR A 17 -10.92 -1.37 -3.35
CA TYR A 17 -10.94 -2.29 -2.22
C TYR A 17 -10.19 -1.66 -1.05
N TYR A 18 -10.83 -1.62 0.12
CA TYR A 18 -10.18 -1.26 1.36
C TYR A 18 -9.44 -2.47 1.93
N THR A 19 -8.36 -2.21 2.66
CA THR A 19 -7.60 -3.22 3.37
C THR A 19 -7.07 -2.62 4.67
N ASP A 20 -6.97 -3.47 5.70
CA ASP A 20 -6.31 -3.12 6.95
C ASP A 20 -4.78 -3.30 6.87
N TRP A 21 -4.26 -3.77 5.73
CA TRP A 21 -2.84 -4.05 5.55
C TRP A 21 -1.97 -2.81 5.75
N THR A 22 -0.87 -2.98 6.48
CA THR A 22 0.17 -1.95 6.66
C THR A 22 1.57 -2.48 6.35
N PRO A 23 2.55 -1.61 6.03
CA PRO A 23 3.96 -2.00 5.87
C PRO A 23 4.62 -2.60 7.13
N LEU A 24 3.94 -2.53 8.28
CA LEU A 24 4.37 -3.12 9.55
C LEU A 24 3.81 -4.54 9.77
N ASP A 25 2.89 -5.01 8.93
CA ASP A 25 2.28 -6.32 9.09
C ASP A 25 3.36 -7.41 9.03
N ASN A 26 3.38 -8.30 10.03
CA ASN A 26 4.38 -9.35 10.22
C ASN A 26 5.82 -8.85 10.45
N ARG A 27 6.01 -7.63 10.98
CA ARG A 27 7.32 -7.06 11.34
C ARG A 27 7.38 -6.62 12.81
N PRO A 28 8.57 -6.66 13.46
CA PRO A 28 9.85 -7.14 12.93
C PRO A 28 9.92 -8.67 12.85
N GLY A 29 10.72 -9.16 11.90
CA GLY A 29 10.96 -10.60 11.73
C GLY A 29 12.02 -11.17 12.68
N LEU A 30 12.92 -12.00 12.14
CA LEU A 30 14.00 -12.65 12.90
C LEU A 30 15.20 -11.72 13.14
N PHE A 31 15.28 -10.60 12.42
CA PHE A 31 16.38 -9.64 12.52
C PHE A 31 15.83 -8.28 12.98
N PRO A 32 16.63 -7.48 13.69
CA PRO A 32 16.23 -6.14 14.09
C PRO A 32 16.09 -5.24 12.85
N GLU A 33 15.01 -4.47 12.82
CA GLU A 33 14.66 -3.56 11.73
C GLU A 33 14.41 -2.15 12.28
N ASP A 34 14.82 -1.13 11.52
CA ASP A 34 14.66 0.28 11.87
C ASP A 34 13.24 0.79 11.54
N LEU A 35 12.27 0.41 12.38
CA LEU A 35 10.84 0.64 12.15
C LEU A 35 10.28 1.84 12.92
N ASP A 36 9.37 2.55 12.28
CA ASP A 36 8.46 3.48 12.92
C ASP A 36 7.16 2.79 13.34
N LYS A 37 6.90 2.69 14.64
CA LYS A 37 5.68 2.03 15.16
C LYS A 37 4.54 3.01 15.42
N ASP A 38 4.82 4.31 15.46
CA ASP A 38 3.83 5.34 15.75
C ASP A 38 3.04 5.73 14.48
N ASP A 39 3.67 5.59 13.32
CA ASP A 39 3.03 5.75 12.01
C ASP A 39 3.43 4.63 11.03
N PRO A 40 2.54 3.65 10.76
CA PRO A 40 2.82 2.52 9.89
C PRO A 40 3.21 2.88 8.46
N TRP A 41 2.79 4.05 7.95
CA TRP A 41 2.99 4.47 6.57
C TRP A 41 4.22 5.37 6.36
N GLN A 42 5.05 5.55 7.40
CA GLN A 42 6.32 6.24 7.24
C GLN A 42 7.19 5.56 6.18
N PHE A 43 7.85 6.37 5.35
CA PHE A 43 8.64 5.84 4.23
C PHE A 43 9.76 4.89 4.69
N ARG A 44 10.27 5.05 5.92
CA ARG A 44 11.24 4.12 6.53
C ARG A 44 10.71 2.69 6.70
N ASN A 45 9.39 2.51 6.83
CA ASN A 45 8.76 1.20 6.90
C ASN A 45 8.57 0.59 5.50
N ILE A 46 8.53 1.40 4.44
CA ILE A 46 8.27 0.94 3.06
C ILE A 46 9.57 0.61 2.33
N LEU A 47 10.61 1.41 2.53
CA LEU A 47 11.89 1.23 1.86
C LEU A 47 12.60 -0.03 2.38
N VAL A 48 12.80 -1.01 1.50
CA VAL A 48 13.63 -2.18 1.79
C VAL A 48 15.09 -1.75 1.82
N ARG A 49 15.78 -1.98 2.95
CA ARG A 49 17.19 -1.65 3.20
C ARG A 49 18.00 -2.90 3.52
#